data_AF-A0AAX4J172-F1
#
_entry.id   AF-A0AAX4J172-F1
#
_cell.length_a   1.000
_cell.length_b   1.000
_cell.length_c   1.000
_cell.angle_alpha   90.00
_cell.angle_beta   90.00
_cell.angle_gamma   90.00
#
_symmetry.space_group_name_H-M   'P 1'
#
loop_
_entity.id
_entity.type
_entity.pdbx_description
1 polymer ?
#
loop_
_entity_poly.entity_id
_entity_poly.type
_entity_poly.pdbx_seq_one_letter_code
_entity_poly.pdbx_strand_id
1 'polypeptide(L)'
;MCIKHTQFYECPAQSHNPPKKHCVRTNILCSQVFPCPALQWERRVSHYDFMCPGCSGESPAVPRSTPIGDEWARDELQDEAWVQSYLSEYCHSVLLWVRSQWDDEGGVTETEMAESWFNAFFMERRCKEKDHGVGQCRCDANGTLSYFYNPTAAARRHLTDMAAGKFERDARVQSPAMQGVFTNRHIALSAMCSEKNLHFTDGIARQPFFSERAIKRRRKILQDSLDRASKTAEALVLQNAESARSGGGWTAAHTLEMTHMSKRASLVRFMGEVLLYDSGISNSRFSLAVSWLVHIIQVPAWRTQSNVETLEKLARIANSTDQAPMPAKPFTCLVQLIQQYYFGKRADWNGHVMKYKARRTLFDALTRPVDAGRDLRNAQGQARCPICNECYYKPPMVLPQIPHPGVNMSVHGEPACEMKDCGCLFGRRCLFKWIADRRAEGKELECRSCGNDFPAVEYGLVETSTGYLIRKDHPGEL
;
A
#
# COMPACT_ATOMS: atom_id res chain seq x y z
N MET A 1 1.38 -14.21 2.21
CA MET A 1 2.11 -13.16 1.46
C MET A 1 1.77 -13.35 -0.01
N CYS A 2 2.07 -12.41 -0.90
CA CYS A 2 1.98 -12.60 -2.35
C CYS A 2 3.25 -12.14 -3.08
N ILE A 3 4.06 -11.29 -2.45
CA ILE A 3 5.39 -10.94 -2.94
C ILE A 3 6.42 -11.19 -1.84
N LYS A 4 7.52 -11.85 -2.20
CA LYS A 4 8.76 -11.88 -1.43
C LYS A 4 9.71 -10.83 -2.01
N HIS A 5 9.86 -9.71 -1.33
CA HIS A 5 10.69 -8.59 -1.76
C HIS A 5 12.05 -8.65 -1.04
N THR A 6 13.12 -8.63 -1.81
CA THR A 6 14.49 -8.49 -1.31
C THR A 6 15.03 -7.15 -1.76
N GLN A 7 15.50 -6.35 -0.83
CA GLN A 7 16.06 -5.03 -1.07
C GLN A 7 17.55 -5.05 -0.72
N PHE A 8 18.39 -4.59 -1.63
CA PHE A 8 19.83 -4.44 -1.44
C PHE A 8 20.19 -2.96 -1.36
N TYR A 9 20.98 -2.57 -0.37
CA TYR A 9 21.39 -1.21 -0.10
C TYR A 9 22.91 -1.12 -0.03
N GLU A 10 23.50 -0.03 -0.55
CA GLU A 10 24.92 0.27 -0.38
C GLU A 10 25.14 1.10 0.90
N CYS A 11 25.68 0.45 1.94
CA CYS A 11 25.98 1.09 3.22
C CYS A 11 27.50 1.25 3.37
N PRO A 12 28.00 2.49 3.55
CA PRO A 12 29.42 2.74 3.82
C PRO A 12 29.87 1.99 5.06
N ALA A 13 31.00 1.28 4.94
CA ALA A 13 31.81 0.84 6.05
C ALA A 13 33.19 1.48 5.90
N GLN A 14 33.79 1.91 7.00
CA GLN A 14 34.98 2.76 7.09
C GLN A 14 36.25 2.27 6.38
N SER A 15 36.24 1.14 5.66
CA SER A 15 37.48 0.52 5.16
C SER A 15 37.31 -0.44 3.98
N HIS A 16 36.12 -0.57 3.37
CA HIS A 16 35.93 -1.50 2.26
C HIS A 16 35.52 -0.80 0.98
N ASN A 17 36.32 -1.04 -0.06
CA ASN A 17 35.98 -0.79 -1.46
C ASN A 17 35.88 -2.16 -2.16
N PRO A 18 34.72 -2.55 -2.72
CA PRO A 18 33.42 -1.86 -2.73
C PRO A 18 32.74 -1.79 -1.34
N PRO A 19 31.72 -0.92 -1.16
CA PRO A 19 30.97 -0.78 0.10
C PRO A 19 30.16 -2.03 0.48
N LYS A 20 29.72 -2.10 1.74
CA LYS A 20 28.93 -3.24 2.23
C LYS A 20 27.51 -3.22 1.67
N LYS A 21 27.06 -4.37 1.17
CA LYS A 21 25.68 -4.57 0.70
C LYS A 21 24.80 -5.03 1.87
N HIS A 22 23.83 -4.22 2.27
CA HIS A 22 22.80 -4.61 3.25
C HIS A 22 21.59 -5.20 2.55
N CYS A 23 21.07 -6.30 3.07
CA CYS A 23 19.92 -7.01 2.53
C CYS A 23 18.74 -6.91 3.50
N VAL A 24 17.60 -6.41 3.02
CA VAL A 24 16.34 -6.39 3.76
C VAL A 24 15.33 -7.27 3.01
N ARG A 25 14.71 -8.23 3.71
CA ARG A 25 13.71 -9.12 3.14
C ARG A 25 12.35 -8.80 3.73
N THR A 26 11.37 -8.57 2.87
CA THR A 26 10.03 -8.14 3.27
C THR A 26 8.98 -8.91 2.49
N ASN A 27 7.83 -9.11 3.11
CA ASN A 27 6.78 -9.98 2.60
C ASN A 27 5.48 -9.19 2.43
N ILE A 28 5.07 -8.95 1.19
CA ILE A 28 3.95 -8.04 0.84
C ILE A 28 2.69 -8.86 0.58
N LEU A 29 1.56 -8.44 1.13
CA LEU A 29 0.24 -9.05 0.87
C LEU A 29 -0.44 -8.40 -0.34
N CYS A 30 -0.99 -9.22 -1.23
CA CYS A 30 -1.90 -8.82 -2.32
C CYS A 30 -3.37 -8.83 -1.88
N SER A 31 -3.76 -9.79 -1.03
CA SER A 31 -5.11 -9.92 -0.49
C SER A 31 -5.07 -9.84 1.04
N GLN A 32 -6.23 -9.71 1.68
CA GLN A 32 -6.36 -9.49 3.13
C GLN A 32 -6.96 -10.69 3.89
N VAL A 33 -7.75 -11.54 3.23
CA VAL A 33 -8.32 -12.72 3.90
C VAL A 33 -7.18 -13.69 4.22
N PHE A 34 -6.55 -14.28 3.20
CA PHE A 34 -5.51 -15.30 3.39
C PHE A 34 -4.23 -15.01 2.61
N PRO A 35 -3.06 -15.37 3.16
CA PRO A 35 -1.81 -15.36 2.42
C PRO A 35 -1.95 -16.25 1.18
N CYS A 36 -1.47 -15.80 0.02
CA CYS A 36 -1.33 -16.72 -1.11
C CYS A 36 -0.42 -17.89 -0.71
N PRO A 37 -0.68 -19.10 -1.23
CA PRO A 37 0.26 -20.21 -1.16
C PRO A 37 1.65 -19.78 -1.64
N ALA A 38 2.71 -20.33 -1.04
CA ALA A 38 4.09 -19.95 -1.34
C ALA A 38 4.46 -20.13 -2.83
N LEU A 39 3.88 -21.14 -3.49
CA LEU A 39 4.06 -21.40 -4.93
C LEU A 39 3.54 -20.25 -5.79
N GLN A 40 2.53 -19.52 -5.32
CA GLN A 40 1.95 -18.38 -6.02
C GLN A 40 2.67 -17.06 -5.71
N TRP A 41 3.76 -17.04 -4.94
CA TRP A 41 4.43 -15.78 -4.61
C TRP A 41 5.24 -15.26 -5.79
N GLU A 42 5.13 -13.96 -6.05
CA GLU A 42 6.09 -13.25 -6.89
C GLU A 42 7.35 -12.94 -6.06
N ARG A 43 8.50 -12.92 -6.71
CA ARG A 43 9.76 -12.48 -6.13
C ARG A 43 10.13 -11.15 -6.74
N ARG A 44 10.49 -10.21 -5.88
CA ARG A 44 10.99 -8.91 -6.30
C ARG A 44 12.37 -8.70 -5.72
N VAL A 45 13.31 -8.21 -6.52
CA VAL A 45 14.63 -7.80 -6.05
C VAL A 45 14.85 -6.35 -6.44
N SER A 46 15.14 -5.49 -5.46
CA SER A 46 15.45 -4.08 -5.72
C SER A 46 16.85 -3.73 -5.21
N HIS A 47 17.58 -2.92 -5.97
CA HIS A 47 18.90 -2.41 -5.63
C HIS A 47 18.85 -0.90 -5.43
N TYR A 48 19.45 -0.43 -4.33
CA TYR A 48 19.53 0.97 -3.94
C TYR A 48 20.99 1.36 -3.75
N ASP A 49 21.35 2.53 -4.26
CA ASP A 49 22.68 3.16 -4.19
C ASP A 49 22.87 4.00 -2.91
N PHE A 50 22.00 3.81 -1.91
CA PHE A 50 22.03 4.56 -0.66
C PHE A 50 21.91 3.65 0.57
N MET A 51 22.26 4.22 1.73
CA MET A 51 22.20 3.54 3.02
C MET A 51 20.79 3.04 3.36
N CYS A 52 20.69 1.84 3.93
CA CYS A 52 19.39 1.35 4.40
C CYS A 52 18.83 2.23 5.54
N PRO A 53 17.50 2.26 5.73
CA PRO A 53 16.84 3.05 6.78
C PRO A 53 17.42 2.86 8.20
N GLY A 54 17.85 1.63 8.52
CA GLY A 54 18.50 1.34 9.81
C GLY A 54 19.82 2.09 10.01
N CYS A 55 20.63 2.20 8.95
CA CYS A 55 21.94 2.86 8.98
C CYS A 55 21.86 4.38 8.84
N SER A 56 20.92 4.87 8.02
CA SER A 56 20.75 6.31 7.81
C SER A 56 19.93 6.97 8.91
N GLY A 57 19.07 6.22 9.60
CA GLY A 57 18.06 6.78 10.50
C GLY A 57 16.85 7.37 9.78
N GLU A 58 16.83 7.27 8.45
CA GLU A 58 15.75 7.74 7.61
C GLU A 58 14.50 6.88 7.78
N SER A 59 13.32 7.50 7.62
CA SER A 59 12.06 6.75 7.65
C SER A 59 12.00 5.80 6.45
N PRO A 60 11.80 4.48 6.66
CA PRO A 60 11.65 3.55 5.55
C PRO A 60 10.40 3.83 4.70
N ALA A 61 9.47 4.64 5.21
CA ALA A 61 8.26 5.07 4.50
C ALA A 61 8.61 5.91 3.27
N VAL A 62 9.56 6.83 3.40
CA VAL A 62 9.83 7.82 2.38
C VAL A 62 11.06 7.40 1.57
N PRO A 63 10.90 7.02 0.27
CA PRO A 63 12.03 6.59 -0.54
C PRO A 63 12.96 7.77 -0.77
N ARG A 64 14.23 7.64 -0.37
CA ARG A 64 15.28 8.59 -0.72
C ARG A 64 15.38 8.76 -2.25
N SER A 65 15.33 7.65 -2.98
CA SER A 65 15.24 7.61 -4.43
C SER A 65 14.54 6.33 -4.88
N THR A 66 14.20 6.26 -6.17
CA THR A 66 13.81 4.98 -6.79
C THR A 66 15.01 4.04 -6.81
N PRO A 67 14.78 2.72 -6.73
CA PRO A 67 15.88 1.76 -6.87
C PRO A 67 16.57 1.92 -8.23
N ILE A 68 17.89 1.75 -8.26
CA ILE A 68 18.71 1.76 -9.48
C ILE A 68 18.49 0.49 -10.33
N GLY A 69 18.01 -0.58 -9.73
CA GLY A 69 17.60 -1.81 -10.40
C GLY A 69 16.41 -2.44 -9.71
N ASP A 70 15.44 -2.93 -10.49
CA ASP A 70 14.23 -3.59 -9.97
C ASP A 70 13.87 -4.78 -10.86
N GLU A 71 13.97 -5.99 -10.30
CA GLU A 71 13.74 -7.26 -10.98
C GLU A 71 12.52 -7.95 -10.41
N TRP A 72 11.74 -8.57 -11.30
CA TRP A 72 10.53 -9.30 -10.98
C TRP A 72 10.62 -10.70 -11.55
N ALA A 73 10.34 -11.70 -10.72
CA ALA A 73 10.25 -13.10 -11.11
C ALA A 73 8.98 -13.72 -10.53
N ARG A 74 8.30 -14.56 -11.31
CA ARG A 74 7.09 -15.28 -10.88
C ARG A 74 6.95 -16.58 -11.66
N ASP A 75 6.20 -17.51 -11.11
CA ASP A 75 5.78 -18.72 -11.82
C ASP A 75 4.44 -18.44 -12.53
N GLU A 76 4.46 -18.39 -13.86
CA GLU A 76 3.28 -18.13 -14.68
C GLU A 76 2.29 -19.30 -14.69
N LEU A 77 2.74 -20.53 -14.39
CA LEU A 77 1.86 -21.70 -14.28
C LEU A 77 0.90 -21.58 -13.08
N GLN A 78 1.24 -20.73 -12.11
CA GLN A 78 0.44 -20.47 -10.92
C GLN A 78 -0.52 -19.29 -11.08
N ASP A 79 -0.49 -18.58 -12.22
CA ASP A 79 -1.28 -17.36 -12.42
C ASP A 79 -2.78 -17.62 -12.43
N GLU A 80 -3.22 -18.73 -13.03
CA GLU A 80 -4.63 -19.11 -13.07
C GLU A 80 -5.15 -19.39 -11.65
N ALA A 81 -4.46 -20.26 -10.91
CA ALA A 81 -4.82 -20.57 -9.53
C ALA A 81 -4.79 -19.31 -8.63
N TRP A 82 -3.82 -18.43 -8.87
CA TRP A 82 -3.73 -17.15 -8.16
C TRP A 82 -4.90 -16.23 -8.48
N VAL A 83 -5.24 -16.01 -9.76
CA VAL A 83 -6.29 -15.04 -10.14
C VAL A 83 -7.66 -15.51 -9.68
N GLN A 84 -7.94 -16.81 -9.73
CA GLN A 84 -9.19 -17.38 -9.21
C GLN A 84 -9.33 -17.11 -7.70
N SER A 85 -8.28 -17.39 -6.91
CA SER A 85 -8.29 -17.15 -5.47
C SER A 85 -8.38 -15.65 -5.15
N TYR A 86 -7.56 -14.83 -5.81
CA TYR A 86 -7.52 -13.39 -5.59
C TYR A 86 -8.86 -12.71 -5.93
N LEU A 87 -9.44 -13.03 -7.09
CA LEU A 87 -10.70 -12.44 -7.53
C LEU A 87 -11.89 -12.98 -6.75
N SER A 88 -11.87 -14.24 -6.29
CA SER A 88 -12.95 -14.76 -5.42
C SER A 88 -13.13 -13.88 -4.17
N GLU A 89 -12.04 -13.65 -3.45
CA GLU A 89 -12.06 -12.84 -2.21
C GLU A 89 -12.34 -11.35 -2.50
N TYR A 90 -11.76 -10.83 -3.58
CA TYR A 90 -11.93 -9.43 -3.95
C TYR A 90 -13.37 -9.15 -4.41
N CYS A 91 -13.95 -10.00 -5.26
CA CYS A 91 -15.34 -9.89 -5.68
C CYS A 91 -16.30 -10.06 -4.52
N HIS A 92 -15.99 -10.90 -3.54
CA HIS A 92 -16.78 -11.02 -2.33
C HIS A 92 -16.83 -9.71 -1.53
N SER A 93 -15.68 -9.04 -1.38
CA SER A 93 -15.65 -7.73 -0.73
C SER A 93 -16.45 -6.68 -1.51
N VAL A 94 -16.30 -6.66 -2.84
CA VAL A 94 -17.02 -5.72 -3.73
C VAL A 94 -18.52 -5.92 -3.67
N LEU A 95 -18.98 -7.18 -3.66
CA LEU A 95 -20.39 -7.54 -3.53
C LEU A 95 -21.03 -6.85 -2.33
N LEU A 96 -20.34 -6.89 -1.19
CA LEU A 96 -20.78 -6.27 0.06
C LEU A 96 -20.80 -4.75 -0.03
N TRP A 97 -19.77 -4.14 -0.63
CA TRP A 97 -19.74 -2.69 -0.80
C TRP A 97 -20.90 -2.23 -1.68
N VAL A 98 -21.14 -2.91 -2.80
CA VAL A 98 -22.23 -2.60 -3.73
C VAL A 98 -23.59 -2.76 -3.05
N ARG A 99 -23.84 -3.89 -2.39
CA ARG A 99 -25.11 -4.15 -1.69
C ARG A 99 -25.35 -3.17 -0.55
N SER A 100 -24.31 -2.79 0.20
CA SER A 100 -24.45 -1.76 1.23
C SER A 100 -24.86 -0.38 0.69
N GLN A 101 -24.72 -0.12 -0.62
CA GLN A 101 -25.16 1.13 -1.22
C GLN A 101 -26.59 1.09 -1.76
N TRP A 102 -27.04 -0.04 -2.31
CA TRP A 102 -28.29 -0.13 -3.09
C TRP A 102 -29.07 -1.44 -2.89
N ASP A 103 -29.03 -2.03 -1.70
CA ASP A 103 -30.07 -2.97 -1.27
C ASP A 103 -31.15 -2.23 -0.47
N ASP A 104 -32.39 -2.36 -0.91
CA ASP A 104 -33.59 -2.17 -0.09
C ASP A 104 -33.83 -3.46 0.74
N GLU A 105 -34.22 -3.33 2.00
CA GLU A 105 -33.83 -4.21 3.14
C GLU A 105 -33.92 -5.75 2.96
N GLY A 106 -34.85 -6.24 2.13
CA GLY A 106 -35.33 -7.62 2.14
C GLY A 106 -34.50 -8.67 1.38
N GLY A 107 -33.52 -8.28 0.56
CA GLY A 107 -32.75 -9.23 -0.27
C GLY A 107 -31.72 -10.08 0.48
N VAL A 108 -31.37 -9.68 1.71
CA VAL A 108 -30.27 -10.25 2.49
C VAL A 108 -30.84 -10.94 3.73
N THR A 109 -30.55 -12.24 3.90
CA THR A 109 -31.00 -13.02 5.07
C THR A 109 -30.09 -12.79 6.28
N GLU A 110 -30.60 -13.01 7.49
CA GLU A 110 -29.78 -12.94 8.72
C GLU A 110 -28.61 -13.91 8.69
N THR A 111 -28.78 -15.08 8.05
CA THR A 111 -27.70 -16.04 7.82
C THR A 111 -26.62 -15.48 6.89
N GLU A 112 -27.01 -14.84 5.78
CA GLU A 112 -26.03 -14.19 4.89
C GLU A 112 -25.29 -13.06 5.61
N MET A 113 -26.01 -12.27 6.43
CA MET A 113 -25.41 -11.24 7.28
C MET A 113 -24.37 -11.81 8.24
N ALA A 114 -24.70 -12.91 8.93
CA ALA A 114 -23.82 -13.58 9.89
C ALA A 114 -22.63 -14.29 9.25
N GLU A 115 -22.81 -14.94 8.10
CA GLU A 115 -21.82 -15.86 7.54
C GLU A 115 -20.99 -15.28 6.40
N SER A 116 -21.54 -14.35 5.63
CA SER A 116 -20.85 -13.74 4.51
C SER A 116 -20.39 -12.33 4.85
N TRP A 117 -21.33 -11.47 5.26
CA TRP A 117 -21.05 -10.04 5.44
C TRP A 117 -20.11 -9.80 6.62
N PHE A 118 -20.46 -10.35 7.79
CA PHE A 118 -19.66 -10.19 8.99
C PHE A 118 -18.25 -10.78 8.83
N ASN A 119 -18.14 -11.98 8.25
CA ASN A 119 -16.84 -12.61 8.00
C ASN A 119 -15.95 -11.73 7.12
N ALA A 120 -16.49 -11.18 6.02
CA ALA A 120 -15.71 -10.31 5.15
C ALA A 120 -15.34 -8.97 5.79
N PHE A 121 -16.27 -8.36 6.54
CA PHE A 121 -15.99 -7.13 7.31
C PHE A 121 -14.89 -7.37 8.34
N PHE A 122 -14.97 -8.47 9.07
CA PHE A 122 -13.93 -8.90 9.99
C PHE A 122 -12.59 -9.06 9.26
N MET A 123 -12.57 -9.74 8.11
CA MET A 123 -11.32 -10.08 7.42
C MET A 123 -10.60 -8.89 6.72
N GLU A 124 -11.26 -7.80 6.30
CA GLU A 124 -10.52 -6.56 6.00
C GLU A 124 -10.10 -5.87 7.30
N ARG A 125 -11.07 -5.58 8.19
CA ARG A 125 -10.86 -4.68 9.35
C ARG A 125 -9.91 -5.26 10.40
N ARG A 126 -9.64 -6.56 10.38
CA ARG A 126 -8.70 -7.22 11.30
C ARG A 126 -7.31 -6.61 11.24
N CYS A 127 -6.61 -6.70 12.36
CA CYS A 127 -5.19 -6.41 12.36
C CYS A 127 -4.44 -7.42 11.49
N LYS A 128 -3.56 -6.90 10.65
CA LYS A 128 -2.72 -7.66 9.72
C LYS A 128 -1.30 -7.79 10.24
N GLU A 129 -0.89 -7.05 11.25
CA GLU A 129 0.48 -7.08 11.81
C GLU A 129 0.60 -7.97 13.05
N LYS A 130 -0.42 -7.93 13.92
CA LYS A 130 -0.45 -8.60 15.21
C LYS A 130 -1.83 -9.15 15.46
N ASP A 131 -1.96 -10.04 16.43
CA ASP A 131 -3.24 -10.52 16.91
C ASP A 131 -3.93 -9.47 17.80
N HIS A 132 -4.33 -8.36 17.19
CA HIS A 132 -5.15 -7.34 17.85
C HIS A 132 -6.61 -7.53 17.46
N GLY A 133 -7.51 -7.39 18.43
CA GLY A 133 -8.95 -7.33 18.18
C GLY A 133 -9.33 -6.21 17.20
N VAL A 134 -10.39 -6.44 16.43
CA VAL A 134 -10.94 -5.45 15.47
C VAL A 134 -11.33 -4.18 16.24
N GLY A 135 -10.93 -3.01 15.75
CA GLY A 135 -11.26 -1.72 16.37
C GLY A 135 -10.33 -1.26 17.50
N GLN A 136 -9.48 -2.13 18.05
CA GLN A 136 -8.48 -1.76 19.08
C GLN A 136 -7.06 -1.60 18.51
N CYS A 137 -6.91 -1.85 17.21
CA CYS A 137 -5.61 -1.91 16.56
C CYS A 137 -4.99 -0.51 16.37
N ARG A 138 -3.82 -0.31 17.00
CA ARG A 138 -2.95 0.87 16.81
C ARG A 138 -1.70 0.57 15.97
N CYS A 139 -1.65 -0.59 15.31
CA CYS A 139 -0.56 -0.95 14.41
C CYS A 139 -0.51 -0.04 13.18
N ASP A 140 0.68 0.19 12.66
CA ASP A 140 0.88 1.11 11.54
C ASP A 140 0.08 0.67 10.28
N ALA A 141 0.11 -0.61 9.92
CA ALA A 141 -0.61 -1.15 8.76
C ALA A 141 -2.14 -1.04 8.87
N ASN A 142 -2.66 -0.76 10.06
CA ASN A 142 -4.09 -0.63 10.33
C ASN A 142 -4.46 0.72 10.97
N GLY A 143 -3.48 1.61 11.13
CA GLY A 143 -3.65 2.92 11.70
C GLY A 143 -3.67 4.00 10.63
N THR A 144 -3.28 5.21 11.04
CA THR A 144 -3.17 6.39 10.18
C THR A 144 -2.19 6.20 9.02
N LEU A 145 -1.22 5.31 9.17
CA LEU A 145 -0.19 5.01 8.17
C LEU A 145 -0.56 3.90 7.20
N SER A 146 -1.72 3.24 7.34
CA SER A 146 -2.14 2.08 6.54
C SER A 146 -2.00 2.27 5.02
N TYR A 147 -2.32 3.48 4.54
CA TYR A 147 -2.16 3.89 3.15
C TYR A 147 -0.72 3.76 2.64
N PHE A 148 0.28 4.02 3.48
CA PHE A 148 1.70 3.93 3.13
C PHE A 148 2.22 2.50 3.08
N TYR A 149 1.49 1.54 3.65
CA TYR A 149 1.83 0.11 3.60
C TYR A 149 1.21 -0.58 2.39
N ASN A 150 -0.11 -0.44 2.21
CA ASN A 150 -0.81 -0.92 1.03
C ASN A 150 -2.03 -0.01 0.77
N PRO A 151 -1.94 0.87 -0.26
CA PRO A 151 -3.01 1.82 -0.55
C PRO A 151 -4.33 1.14 -0.92
N THR A 152 -4.28 0.04 -1.66
CA THR A 152 -5.47 -0.74 -2.02
C THR A 152 -6.10 -1.37 -0.78
N ALA A 153 -5.31 -1.95 0.13
CA ALA A 153 -5.85 -2.46 1.39
C ALA A 153 -6.51 -1.35 2.22
N ALA A 154 -5.89 -0.16 2.31
CA ALA A 154 -6.45 0.98 3.02
C ALA A 154 -7.76 1.49 2.39
N ALA A 155 -7.81 1.55 1.05
CA ALA A 155 -9.00 1.90 0.29
C ALA A 155 -10.14 0.88 0.46
N ARG A 156 -9.82 -0.41 0.42
CA ARG A 156 -10.77 -1.50 0.69
C ARG A 156 -11.31 -1.42 2.10
N ARG A 157 -10.45 -1.15 3.08
CA ARG A 157 -10.89 -0.94 4.46
C ARG A 157 -11.81 0.26 4.59
N HIS A 158 -11.49 1.38 3.95
CA HIS A 158 -12.35 2.56 3.96
C HIS A 158 -13.76 2.26 3.42
N LEU A 159 -13.85 1.57 2.27
CA LEU A 159 -15.13 1.12 1.71
C LEU A 159 -15.84 0.13 2.64
N THR A 160 -15.08 -0.75 3.29
CA THR A 160 -15.60 -1.73 4.24
C THR A 160 -16.13 -1.07 5.50
N ASP A 161 -15.46 -0.06 6.04
CA ASP A 161 -15.92 0.69 7.21
C ASP A 161 -17.20 1.47 6.89
N MET A 162 -17.34 2.01 5.69
CA MET A 162 -18.59 2.63 5.23
C MET A 162 -19.75 1.62 5.13
N ALA A 163 -19.47 0.44 4.57
CA ALA A 163 -20.46 -0.64 4.46
C ALA A 163 -20.86 -1.20 5.84
N ALA A 164 -19.86 -1.45 6.69
CA ALA A 164 -20.05 -1.92 8.06
C ALA A 164 -20.86 -0.90 8.89
N GLY A 165 -20.60 0.40 8.74
CA GLY A 165 -21.36 1.42 9.45
C GLY A 165 -22.85 1.48 9.09
N LYS A 166 -23.25 0.98 7.92
CA LYS A 166 -24.67 0.78 7.58
C LYS A 166 -25.20 -0.55 8.12
N PHE A 167 -24.44 -1.62 7.94
CA PHE A 167 -24.76 -2.94 8.47
C PHE A 167 -24.99 -2.93 9.99
N GLU A 168 -24.10 -2.27 10.72
CA GLU A 168 -24.17 -2.13 12.17
C GLU A 168 -25.41 -1.33 12.60
N ARG A 169 -26.07 -0.56 11.74
CA ARG A 169 -27.32 0.15 12.06
C ARG A 169 -28.58 -0.64 11.73
N ASP A 170 -28.47 -1.78 11.05
CA ASP A 170 -29.61 -2.61 10.69
C ASP A 170 -30.28 -3.17 11.96
N ALA A 171 -31.60 -3.05 12.07
CA ALA A 171 -32.36 -3.45 13.25
C ALA A 171 -32.20 -4.96 13.57
N ARG A 172 -32.06 -5.81 12.54
CA ARG A 172 -31.83 -7.25 12.70
C ARG A 172 -30.48 -7.50 13.35
N VAL A 173 -29.45 -6.76 12.91
CA VAL A 173 -28.10 -6.82 13.46
C VAL A 173 -28.07 -6.35 14.91
N GLN A 174 -28.86 -5.33 15.25
CA GLN A 174 -28.96 -4.79 16.62
C GLN A 174 -29.74 -5.70 17.59
N SER A 175 -30.38 -6.77 17.11
CA SER A 175 -31.10 -7.70 18.00
C SER A 175 -30.14 -8.43 18.95
N PRO A 176 -30.52 -8.66 20.22
CA PRO A 176 -29.65 -9.37 21.18
C PRO A 176 -29.25 -10.78 20.72
N ALA A 177 -30.15 -11.47 20.03
CA ALA A 177 -29.89 -12.79 19.46
C ALA A 177 -28.77 -12.74 18.41
N MET A 178 -28.86 -11.81 17.46
CA MET A 178 -27.83 -11.64 16.43
C MET A 178 -26.51 -11.14 17.01
N GLN A 179 -26.53 -10.25 18.02
CA GLN A 179 -25.31 -9.83 18.71
C GLN A 179 -24.57 -11.01 19.37
N GLY A 180 -25.30 -11.98 19.93
CA GLY A 180 -24.73 -13.24 20.40
C GLY A 180 -24.08 -14.05 19.27
N VAL A 181 -24.74 -14.16 18.11
CA VAL A 181 -24.19 -14.85 16.92
C VAL A 181 -22.91 -14.18 16.43
N PHE A 182 -22.90 -12.84 16.29
CA PHE A 182 -21.72 -12.10 15.85
C PHE A 182 -20.57 -12.19 16.84
N THR A 183 -20.86 -12.19 18.15
CA THR A 183 -19.83 -12.37 19.18
C THR A 183 -19.16 -13.75 19.04
N ASN A 184 -19.95 -14.82 18.92
CA ASN A 184 -19.42 -16.16 18.73
C ASN A 184 -18.62 -16.29 17.43
N ARG A 185 -19.10 -15.68 16.35
CA ARG A 185 -18.39 -15.63 15.07
C ARG A 185 -17.08 -14.86 15.17
N HIS A 186 -17.07 -13.73 15.87
CA HIS A 186 -15.85 -12.97 16.12
C HIS A 186 -14.81 -13.85 16.82
N ILE A 187 -15.19 -14.53 17.90
CA ILE A 187 -14.28 -15.41 18.65
C ILE A 187 -13.70 -16.49 17.73
N ALA A 188 -14.56 -17.17 16.95
CA ALA A 188 -14.13 -18.22 16.03
C ALA A 188 -13.17 -17.71 14.94
N LEU A 189 -13.48 -16.57 14.31
CA LEU A 189 -12.61 -15.98 13.29
C LEU A 189 -11.30 -15.49 13.86
N SER A 190 -11.31 -14.92 15.08
CA SER A 190 -10.10 -14.49 15.77
C SER A 190 -9.19 -15.68 16.04
N ALA A 191 -9.73 -16.75 16.64
CA ALA A 191 -8.98 -17.98 16.90
C ALA A 191 -8.37 -18.57 15.61
N MET A 192 -9.16 -18.65 14.52
CA MET A 192 -8.65 -19.10 13.23
C MET A 192 -7.50 -18.23 12.71
N CYS A 193 -7.58 -16.91 12.89
CA CYS A 193 -6.51 -16.00 12.45
C CYS A 193 -5.22 -16.20 13.24
N SER A 194 -5.33 -16.39 14.56
CA SER A 194 -4.20 -16.65 15.45
C SER A 194 -3.55 -18.01 15.12
N GLU A 195 -4.34 -19.06 14.99
CA GLU A 195 -3.88 -20.43 14.66
C GLU A 195 -3.14 -20.47 13.32
N LYS A 196 -3.67 -19.80 12.30
CA LYS A 196 -3.09 -19.77 10.96
C LYS A 196 -1.96 -18.75 10.82
N ASN A 197 -1.57 -18.06 11.90
CA ASN A 197 -0.53 -17.03 11.92
C ASN A 197 -0.70 -16.03 10.75
N LEU A 198 -1.92 -15.49 10.60
CA LEU A 198 -2.28 -14.62 9.47
C LEU A 198 -1.75 -13.17 9.65
N HIS A 199 -0.52 -13.05 10.12
CA HIS A 199 0.16 -11.79 10.42
C HIS A 199 1.23 -11.47 9.36
N PHE A 200 1.57 -10.20 9.22
CA PHE A 200 2.79 -9.75 8.56
C PHE A 200 3.98 -10.10 9.45
N THR A 201 4.66 -11.21 9.19
CA THR A 201 5.83 -11.62 9.98
C THR A 201 7.10 -10.81 9.68
N ASP A 202 7.13 -10.05 8.57
CA ASP A 202 8.35 -9.34 8.10
C ASP A 202 8.00 -7.97 7.49
N GLY A 203 6.93 -7.35 8.00
CA GLY A 203 6.29 -6.22 7.35
C GLY A 203 7.10 -4.94 7.46
N ILE A 204 7.97 -4.64 6.48
CA ILE A 204 8.24 -3.26 6.05
C ILE A 204 8.57 -3.26 4.54
N ALA A 205 7.56 -3.42 3.68
CA ALA A 205 7.65 -2.78 2.36
C ALA A 205 7.00 -1.40 2.48
N ARG A 206 7.57 -0.55 3.36
CA ARG A 206 7.20 0.86 3.51
C ARG A 206 7.47 1.68 2.22
N GLN A 207 8.07 1.05 1.21
CA GLN A 207 7.70 1.22 -0.20
C GLN A 207 7.55 -0.20 -0.80
N PRO A 208 6.57 -0.46 -1.70
CA PRO A 208 6.74 0.02 -3.07
C PRO A 208 5.45 0.30 -3.90
N PHE A 209 5.62 0.99 -5.03
CA PHE A 209 4.61 1.33 -6.05
C PHE A 209 3.78 2.62 -5.89
N PHE A 210 4.24 3.61 -5.13
CA PHE A 210 3.97 5.00 -5.55
C PHE A 210 4.85 5.42 -6.73
N SER A 211 5.01 4.54 -7.72
CA SER A 211 5.53 4.94 -9.01
C SER A 211 4.36 5.50 -9.78
N GLU A 212 4.33 6.82 -9.92
CA GLU A 212 3.37 7.48 -10.81
C GLU A 212 3.39 6.83 -12.21
N ARG A 213 4.56 6.39 -12.67
CA ARG A 213 4.71 5.64 -13.92
C ARG A 213 3.96 4.30 -13.89
N ALA A 214 4.07 3.51 -12.82
CA ALA A 214 3.34 2.25 -12.69
C ALA A 214 1.83 2.46 -12.61
N ILE A 215 1.36 3.44 -11.82
CA ILE A 215 -0.06 3.78 -11.70
C ILE A 215 -0.61 4.25 -13.06
N LYS A 216 0.11 5.13 -13.77
CA LYS A 216 -0.25 5.55 -15.14
C LYS A 216 -0.32 4.36 -16.09
N ARG A 217 0.64 3.43 -16.02
CA ARG A 217 0.64 2.20 -16.84
C ARG A 217 -0.57 1.32 -16.53
N ARG A 218 -0.88 1.07 -15.25
CA ARG A 218 -2.04 0.28 -14.84
C ARG A 218 -3.36 0.93 -15.24
N ARG A 219 -3.47 2.25 -15.09
CA ARG A 219 -4.64 3.01 -15.56
C ARG A 219 -4.83 2.88 -17.06
N LYS A 220 -3.74 2.94 -17.83
CA LYS A 220 -3.78 2.67 -19.28
C LYS A 220 -4.24 1.23 -19.57
N ILE A 221 -3.68 0.22 -18.89
CA ILE A 221 -4.11 -1.18 -19.03
C ILE A 221 -5.61 -1.34 -18.76
N LEU A 222 -6.12 -0.72 -17.69
CA LEU A 222 -7.53 -0.75 -17.33
C LEU A 222 -8.40 -0.11 -18.42
N GLN A 223 -8.05 1.11 -18.84
CA GLN A 223 -8.79 1.84 -19.87
C GLN A 223 -8.79 1.08 -21.21
N ASP A 224 -7.61 0.64 -21.67
CA ASP A 224 -7.48 -0.12 -22.93
C ASP A 224 -8.29 -1.43 -22.88
N SER A 225 -8.32 -2.11 -21.73
CA SER A 225 -9.07 -3.37 -21.57
C SER A 225 -10.58 -3.14 -21.50
N LEU A 226 -11.03 -2.08 -20.82
CA LEU A 226 -12.43 -1.65 -20.80
C LEU A 226 -12.92 -1.28 -22.21
N ASP A 227 -12.13 -0.50 -22.94
CA ASP A 227 -12.50 -0.03 -24.28
C ASP A 227 -12.55 -1.19 -25.28
N ARG A 228 -11.58 -2.12 -25.22
CA ARG A 228 -11.60 -3.33 -26.05
C ARG A 228 -12.80 -4.21 -25.73
N ALA A 229 -13.03 -4.52 -24.45
CA ALA A 229 -14.13 -5.39 -24.04
C ALA A 229 -15.51 -4.79 -24.36
N SER A 230 -15.67 -3.48 -24.18
CA SER A 230 -16.90 -2.77 -24.53
C SER A 230 -17.14 -2.81 -26.04
N LYS A 231 -16.13 -2.49 -26.87
CA LYS A 231 -16.23 -2.59 -28.34
C LYS A 231 -16.56 -4.00 -28.82
N THR A 232 -15.93 -5.03 -28.23
CA THR A 232 -16.25 -6.42 -28.54
C THR A 232 -17.70 -6.75 -28.19
N ALA A 233 -18.16 -6.36 -27.00
CA ALA A 233 -19.53 -6.57 -26.59
C ALA A 233 -20.52 -5.82 -27.50
N GLU A 234 -20.22 -4.59 -27.91
CA GLU A 234 -21.04 -3.77 -28.82
C GLU A 234 -21.15 -4.43 -30.20
N ALA A 235 -20.03 -4.92 -30.73
CA ALA A 235 -20.01 -5.66 -32.00
C ALA A 235 -20.87 -6.93 -31.94
N LEU A 236 -20.86 -7.65 -30.80
CA LEU A 236 -21.70 -8.85 -30.62
C LEU A 236 -23.19 -8.51 -30.58
N VAL A 237 -23.58 -7.41 -29.92
CA VAL A 237 -24.98 -6.92 -29.94
C VAL A 237 -25.41 -6.55 -31.36
N LEU A 238 -24.54 -5.86 -32.11
CA LEU A 238 -24.80 -5.49 -33.51
C LEU A 238 -24.95 -6.71 -34.41
N GLN A 239 -24.03 -7.68 -34.31
CA GLN A 239 -24.12 -8.94 -35.06
C GLN A 239 -25.40 -9.72 -34.70
N ASN A 240 -25.81 -9.72 -33.44
CA ASN A 240 -27.06 -10.34 -33.02
C ASN A 240 -28.28 -9.65 -33.66
N ALA A 241 -28.28 -8.31 -33.72
CA ALA A 241 -29.32 -7.56 -34.40
C ALA A 241 -29.35 -7.87 -35.91
N GLU A 242 -28.20 -7.89 -36.57
CA GLU A 242 -28.09 -8.16 -38.02
C GLU A 242 -28.48 -9.60 -38.40
N SER A 243 -28.20 -10.57 -37.52
CA SER A 243 -28.46 -11.99 -37.77
C SER A 243 -29.89 -12.43 -37.46
N ALA A 244 -30.75 -11.55 -36.95
CA ALA A 244 -32.16 -11.83 -36.70
C ALA A 244 -32.91 -12.06 -38.02
N ARG A 245 -32.95 -13.34 -38.45
CA ARG A 245 -33.35 -13.89 -39.76
C ARG A 245 -34.69 -13.44 -40.38
N SER A 246 -35.50 -12.65 -39.69
CA SER A 246 -36.85 -12.27 -40.09
C SER A 246 -37.07 -10.76 -40.02
N GLY A 247 -36.20 -9.98 -40.67
CA GLY A 247 -36.36 -8.52 -40.79
C GLY A 247 -36.19 -7.74 -39.48
N GLY A 248 -35.64 -8.35 -38.44
CA GLY A 248 -35.47 -7.74 -37.14
C GLY A 248 -34.26 -6.82 -37.13
N GLY A 249 -34.46 -5.52 -37.30
CA GLY A 249 -33.45 -4.52 -36.98
C GLY A 249 -33.24 -4.37 -35.47
N TRP A 250 -32.56 -3.30 -35.07
CA TRP A 250 -32.38 -2.93 -33.67
C TRP A 250 -33.71 -2.96 -32.87
N THR A 251 -33.71 -3.55 -31.68
CA THR A 251 -34.92 -3.70 -30.84
C THR A 251 -34.75 -3.10 -29.44
N ALA A 252 -35.83 -3.02 -28.68
CA ALA A 252 -35.79 -2.63 -27.26
C ALA A 252 -34.90 -3.56 -26.42
N ALA A 253 -34.84 -4.85 -26.75
CA ALA A 253 -33.96 -5.80 -26.07
C ALA A 253 -32.47 -5.48 -26.30
N HIS A 254 -32.09 -5.07 -27.52
CA HIS A 254 -30.73 -4.62 -27.82
C HIS A 254 -30.39 -3.33 -27.07
N THR A 255 -31.34 -2.40 -26.97
CA THR A 255 -31.18 -1.15 -26.20
C THR A 255 -30.98 -1.44 -24.70
N LEU A 256 -31.77 -2.38 -24.15
CA LEU A 256 -31.64 -2.82 -22.78
C LEU A 256 -30.29 -3.50 -22.55
N GLU A 257 -29.84 -4.35 -23.47
CA GLU A 257 -28.55 -5.02 -23.34
C GLU A 257 -27.38 -4.03 -23.40
N MET A 258 -27.41 -3.05 -24.30
CA MET A 258 -26.43 -1.95 -24.31
C MET A 258 -26.39 -1.21 -22.96
N THR A 259 -27.56 -1.00 -22.35
CA THR A 259 -27.65 -0.38 -21.02
C THR A 259 -27.00 -1.27 -19.97
N HIS A 260 -27.34 -2.57 -19.93
CA HIS A 260 -26.73 -3.53 -19.01
C HIS A 260 -25.22 -3.65 -19.19
N MET A 261 -24.74 -3.69 -20.42
CA MET A 261 -23.32 -3.66 -20.75
C MET A 261 -22.63 -2.43 -20.17
N SER A 262 -23.24 -1.24 -20.31
CA SER A 262 -22.72 0.00 -19.73
C SER A 262 -22.64 -0.08 -18.19
N LYS A 263 -23.68 -0.64 -17.55
CA LYS A 263 -23.68 -0.86 -16.09
C LYS A 263 -22.55 -1.79 -15.64
N ARG A 264 -22.35 -2.92 -16.34
CA ARG A 264 -21.26 -3.88 -16.06
C ARG A 264 -19.89 -3.26 -16.30
N ALA A 265 -19.70 -2.50 -17.38
CA ALA A 265 -18.47 -1.75 -17.63
C ALA A 265 -18.19 -0.72 -16.52
N SER A 266 -19.22 -0.02 -16.03
CA SER A 266 -19.10 0.91 -14.90
C SER A 266 -18.69 0.20 -13.60
N LEU A 267 -19.22 -1.00 -13.33
CA LEU A 267 -18.81 -1.83 -12.20
C LEU A 267 -17.33 -2.25 -12.31
N VAL A 268 -16.93 -2.78 -13.46
CA VAL A 268 -15.54 -3.21 -13.69
C VAL A 268 -14.58 -2.01 -13.57
N ARG A 269 -14.99 -0.81 -14.00
CA ARG A 269 -14.22 0.41 -13.80
C ARG A 269 -14.01 0.72 -12.32
N PHE A 270 -15.06 0.65 -11.50
CA PHE A 270 -14.95 0.81 -10.04
C PHE A 270 -13.98 -0.21 -9.45
N MET A 271 -14.16 -1.49 -9.77
CA MET A 271 -13.30 -2.57 -9.28
C MET A 271 -11.84 -2.35 -9.70
N GLY A 272 -11.59 -1.95 -10.94
CA GLY A 272 -10.25 -1.68 -11.45
C GLY A 272 -9.58 -0.47 -10.78
N GLU A 273 -10.32 0.61 -10.52
CA GLU A 273 -9.79 1.82 -9.87
C GLU A 273 -9.32 1.54 -8.44
N VAL A 274 -10.01 0.67 -7.70
CA VAL A 274 -9.56 0.20 -6.37
C VAL A 274 -8.23 -0.56 -6.48
N LEU A 275 -8.04 -1.40 -7.52
CA LEU A 275 -6.84 -2.23 -7.70
C LEU A 275 -5.61 -1.47 -8.25
N LEU A 276 -5.79 -0.27 -8.80
CA LEU A 276 -4.69 0.47 -9.45
C LEU A 276 -3.45 0.62 -8.55
N TYR A 277 -3.68 0.80 -7.25
CA TYR A 277 -2.64 1.08 -6.27
C TYR A 277 -2.19 -0.15 -5.49
N ASP A 278 -2.55 -1.36 -5.94
CA ASP A 278 -2.21 -2.58 -5.21
C ASP A 278 -0.71 -2.86 -5.34
N SER A 279 0.02 -2.59 -4.25
CA SER A 279 1.46 -2.81 -4.16
C SER A 279 1.82 -4.29 -3.99
N GLY A 280 0.82 -5.13 -3.72
CA GLY A 280 0.96 -6.57 -3.50
C GLY A 280 0.98 -7.43 -4.76
N ILE A 281 0.83 -6.83 -5.96
CA ILE A 281 0.85 -7.54 -7.24
C ILE A 281 1.72 -6.83 -8.28
N SER A 282 2.30 -7.56 -9.23
CA SER A 282 2.98 -6.98 -10.38
C SER A 282 2.01 -6.35 -11.40
N ASN A 283 2.53 -5.62 -12.38
CA ASN A 283 1.71 -5.14 -13.51
C ASN A 283 1.14 -6.29 -14.35
N SER A 284 1.84 -7.42 -14.43
CA SER A 284 1.38 -8.60 -15.16
C SER A 284 0.16 -9.22 -14.47
N ARG A 285 0.22 -9.40 -13.15
CA ARG A 285 -0.92 -9.88 -12.36
C ARG A 285 -2.07 -8.90 -12.28
N PHE A 286 -1.79 -7.60 -12.25
CA PHE A 286 -2.82 -6.58 -12.43
C PHE A 286 -3.52 -6.72 -13.79
N SER A 287 -2.76 -6.86 -14.88
CA SER A 287 -3.31 -7.04 -16.22
C SER A 287 -4.17 -8.30 -16.33
N LEU A 288 -3.72 -9.40 -15.71
CA LEU A 288 -4.48 -10.65 -15.64
C LEU A 288 -5.78 -10.48 -14.85
N ALA A 289 -5.73 -9.89 -13.65
CA ALA A 289 -6.94 -9.63 -12.87
C ALA A 289 -7.93 -8.77 -13.67
N VAL A 290 -7.46 -7.71 -14.35
CA VAL A 290 -8.31 -6.88 -15.21
C VAL A 290 -8.89 -7.66 -16.39
N SER A 291 -8.12 -8.54 -17.06
CA SER A 291 -8.65 -9.32 -18.18
C SER A 291 -9.79 -10.25 -17.78
N TRP A 292 -9.73 -10.81 -16.57
CA TRP A 292 -10.81 -11.60 -16.00
C TRP A 292 -12.02 -10.74 -15.60
N LEU A 293 -11.77 -9.57 -15.00
CA LEU A 293 -12.86 -8.65 -14.63
C LEU A 293 -13.62 -8.12 -15.84
N VAL A 294 -12.95 -7.73 -16.92
CA VAL A 294 -13.64 -7.17 -18.11
C VAL A 294 -14.48 -8.21 -18.85
N HIS A 295 -14.26 -9.49 -18.60
CA HIS A 295 -15.00 -10.59 -19.22
C HIS A 295 -16.51 -10.47 -18.96
N ILE A 296 -16.92 -10.02 -17.77
CA ILE A 296 -18.35 -9.86 -17.45
C ILE A 296 -19.07 -8.76 -18.21
N ILE A 297 -18.36 -7.89 -18.93
CA ILE A 297 -19.01 -6.84 -19.73
C ILE A 297 -19.86 -7.47 -20.84
N GLN A 298 -19.37 -8.56 -21.43
CA GLN A 298 -20.10 -9.34 -22.41
C GLN A 298 -21.23 -10.16 -21.76
N VAL A 299 -22.31 -10.37 -22.52
CA VAL A 299 -23.45 -11.20 -22.10
C VAL A 299 -22.98 -12.64 -21.86
N PRO A 300 -23.46 -13.31 -20.79
CA PRO A 300 -23.09 -14.71 -20.50
C PRO A 300 -23.27 -15.67 -21.68
N ALA A 301 -24.27 -15.45 -22.54
CA ALA A 301 -24.51 -16.29 -23.72
C ALA A 301 -23.40 -16.22 -24.79
N TRP A 302 -22.58 -15.18 -24.78
CA TRP A 302 -21.53 -14.94 -25.80
C TRP A 302 -20.12 -15.17 -25.27
N ARG A 303 -19.98 -15.60 -24.02
CA ARG A 303 -18.69 -15.77 -23.36
C ARG A 303 -18.65 -17.03 -22.51
N THR A 304 -17.46 -17.55 -22.25
CA THR A 304 -17.28 -18.62 -21.26
C THR A 304 -17.66 -18.11 -19.87
N GLN A 305 -18.38 -18.91 -19.08
CA GLN A 305 -18.72 -18.57 -17.71
C GLN A 305 -17.44 -18.41 -16.86
N SER A 306 -17.41 -17.41 -15.99
CA SER A 306 -16.31 -17.24 -15.05
C SER A 306 -16.34 -18.36 -14.00
N ASN A 307 -15.18 -18.93 -13.71
CA ASN A 307 -15.00 -19.85 -12.58
C ASN A 307 -15.11 -19.13 -11.22
N VAL A 308 -15.08 -17.79 -11.21
CA VAL A 308 -15.35 -16.97 -10.01
C VAL A 308 -16.85 -16.71 -9.90
N GLU A 309 -17.56 -17.54 -9.13
CA GLU A 309 -19.03 -17.45 -8.97
C GLU A 309 -19.50 -16.05 -8.51
N THR A 310 -18.77 -15.43 -7.58
CA THR A 310 -19.10 -14.10 -7.05
C THR A 310 -19.00 -13.01 -8.11
N LEU A 311 -18.13 -13.18 -9.11
CA LEU A 311 -18.01 -12.24 -10.23
C LEU A 311 -19.27 -12.30 -11.12
N GLU A 312 -19.85 -13.49 -11.32
CA GLU A 312 -21.13 -13.64 -12.02
C GLU A 312 -22.32 -13.09 -11.22
N LYS A 313 -22.29 -13.23 -9.88
CA LYS A 313 -23.29 -12.59 -9.00
C LYS A 313 -23.24 -11.07 -9.12
N LEU A 314 -22.04 -10.50 -9.10
CA LEU A 314 -21.81 -9.07 -9.31
C LEU A 314 -22.30 -8.58 -10.67
N ALA A 315 -22.07 -9.34 -11.74
CA ALA A 315 -22.58 -9.01 -13.07
C ALA A 315 -24.13 -8.93 -13.10
N ARG A 316 -24.81 -9.85 -12.43
CA ARG A 316 -26.28 -9.86 -12.32
C ARG A 316 -26.79 -8.64 -11.53
N ILE A 317 -26.15 -8.32 -10.41
CA ILE A 317 -26.49 -7.14 -9.60
C ILE A 317 -26.29 -5.85 -10.38
N ALA A 318 -25.20 -5.76 -11.15
CA ALA A 318 -24.96 -4.60 -12.01
C ALA A 318 -26.12 -4.39 -13.00
N ASN A 319 -26.68 -5.46 -13.57
CA ASN A 319 -27.82 -5.33 -14.49
C ASN A 319 -29.08 -4.79 -13.80
N SER A 320 -29.35 -5.24 -12.56
CA SER A 320 -30.55 -4.85 -11.80
C SER A 320 -30.42 -3.54 -11.04
N THR A 321 -29.21 -2.96 -10.95
CA THR A 321 -29.00 -1.69 -10.24
C THR A 321 -29.56 -0.54 -11.08
N ASP A 322 -30.53 0.20 -10.54
CA ASP A 322 -31.07 1.41 -11.18
C ASP A 322 -30.95 2.62 -10.26
N GLN A 323 -30.56 3.75 -10.86
CA GLN A 323 -30.35 5.01 -10.17
C GLN A 323 -30.96 6.16 -10.94
N ALA A 324 -31.74 6.98 -10.23
CA ALA A 324 -31.89 8.37 -10.63
C ALA A 324 -30.63 9.13 -10.16
N PRO A 325 -29.91 9.89 -11.02
CA PRO A 325 -30.18 10.22 -12.42
C PRO A 325 -29.34 9.45 -13.47
N MET A 326 -28.51 8.47 -13.08
CA MET A 326 -27.53 7.83 -13.99
C MET A 326 -27.67 6.30 -14.07
N PRO A 327 -28.77 5.76 -14.65
CA PRO A 327 -29.01 4.31 -14.67
C PRO A 327 -27.98 3.55 -15.51
N ALA A 328 -27.36 4.15 -16.52
CA ALA A 328 -26.34 3.49 -17.34
C ALA A 328 -24.96 3.37 -16.66
N LYS A 329 -24.66 4.21 -15.66
CA LYS A 329 -23.35 4.23 -14.99
C LYS A 329 -23.49 4.37 -13.46
N PRO A 330 -24.23 3.46 -12.80
CA PRO A 330 -24.61 3.61 -11.40
C PRO A 330 -23.40 3.58 -10.44
N PHE A 331 -22.29 3.00 -10.87
CA PHE A 331 -21.06 2.92 -10.05
C PHE A 331 -20.15 4.15 -10.18
N THR A 332 -20.53 5.17 -10.96
CA THR A 332 -19.70 6.38 -11.16
C THR A 332 -19.41 7.11 -9.86
N CYS A 333 -20.37 7.17 -8.94
CA CYS A 333 -20.15 7.80 -7.63
C CYS A 333 -19.11 7.05 -6.80
N LEU A 334 -19.07 5.71 -6.87
CA LEU A 334 -18.04 4.90 -6.20
C LEU A 334 -16.67 5.05 -6.85
N VAL A 335 -16.63 5.19 -8.18
CA VAL A 335 -15.40 5.54 -8.90
C VAL A 335 -14.87 6.90 -8.42
N GLN A 336 -15.73 7.91 -8.33
CA GLN A 336 -15.35 9.24 -7.86
C GLN A 336 -14.89 9.21 -6.40
N LEU A 337 -15.62 8.50 -5.54
CA LEU A 337 -15.27 8.30 -4.13
C LEU A 337 -13.86 7.72 -3.98
N ILE A 338 -13.55 6.64 -4.71
CA ILE A 338 -12.24 6.01 -4.59
C ILE A 338 -11.12 6.88 -5.19
N GLN A 339 -11.39 7.58 -6.28
CA GLN A 339 -10.44 8.53 -6.87
C GLN A 339 -10.14 9.69 -5.92
N GLN A 340 -11.16 10.24 -5.26
CA GLN A 340 -11.01 11.27 -4.23
C GLN A 340 -10.23 10.76 -3.02
N TYR A 341 -10.52 9.54 -2.54
CA TYR A 341 -9.77 8.89 -1.47
C TYR A 341 -8.27 8.81 -1.82
N TYR A 342 -7.94 8.29 -3.00
CA TYR A 342 -6.55 8.18 -3.44
C TYR A 342 -5.89 9.53 -3.65
N PHE A 343 -6.61 10.50 -4.21
CA PHE A 343 -6.10 11.85 -4.42
C PHE A 343 -5.76 12.55 -3.10
N GLY A 344 -6.69 12.54 -2.13
CA GLY A 344 -6.48 13.13 -0.81
C GLY A 344 -5.30 12.48 -0.09
N LYS A 345 -5.27 11.14 -0.02
CA LYS A 345 -4.15 10.42 0.64
C LYS A 345 -2.80 10.61 -0.07
N ARG A 346 -2.80 10.78 -1.39
CA ARG A 346 -1.58 11.10 -2.13
C ARG A 346 -1.12 12.54 -1.87
N ALA A 347 -2.04 13.48 -1.68
CA ALA A 347 -1.69 14.84 -1.28
C ALA A 347 -1.04 14.85 0.11
N ASP A 348 -1.64 14.15 1.07
CA ASP A 348 -1.06 13.94 2.42
C ASP A 348 0.34 13.32 2.31
N TRP A 349 0.47 12.25 1.50
CA TRP A 349 1.74 11.58 1.28
C TRP A 349 2.80 12.50 0.70
N ASN A 350 2.45 13.22 -0.37
CA ASN A 350 3.35 14.17 -1.01
C ASN A 350 3.80 15.24 -0.01
N GLY A 351 2.90 15.69 0.87
CA GLY A 351 3.24 16.55 2.01
C GLY A 351 4.37 15.93 2.84
N HIS A 352 4.18 14.72 3.38
CA HIS A 352 5.20 14.00 4.15
C HIS A 352 6.51 13.78 3.38
N VAL A 353 6.44 13.41 2.10
CA VAL A 353 7.62 13.23 1.23
C VAL A 353 8.39 14.54 1.09
N MET A 354 7.70 15.68 0.90
CA MET A 354 8.36 16.97 0.79
C MET A 354 8.94 17.42 2.13
N LYS A 355 8.25 17.22 3.26
CA LYS A 355 8.81 17.47 4.61
C LYS A 355 10.12 16.71 4.78
N TYR A 356 10.09 15.41 4.46
CA TYR A 356 11.24 14.53 4.55
C TYR A 356 12.37 14.98 3.64
N LYS A 357 12.10 15.25 2.35
CA LYS A 357 13.11 15.73 1.40
C LYS A 357 13.75 17.04 1.86
N ALA A 358 12.97 17.98 2.38
CA ALA A 358 13.49 19.24 2.90
C ALA A 358 14.40 19.03 4.13
N ARG A 359 13.89 18.37 5.18
CA ARG A 359 14.68 18.01 6.38
C ARG A 359 15.94 17.19 6.01
N ARG A 360 15.90 16.44 4.91
CA ARG A 360 17.01 15.66 4.37
C ARG A 360 18.02 16.47 3.54
N THR A 361 17.58 17.40 2.69
CA THR A 361 18.47 18.33 1.98
C THR A 361 19.26 19.15 2.97
N LEU A 362 18.61 19.61 4.05
CA LEU A 362 19.26 20.30 5.15
C LEU A 362 20.35 19.44 5.81
N PHE A 363 20.05 18.17 6.12
CA PHE A 363 21.04 17.26 6.67
C PHE A 363 22.27 17.10 5.74
N ASP A 364 22.06 16.94 4.43
CA ASP A 364 23.17 16.79 3.46
C ASP A 364 23.93 18.10 3.22
N ALA A 365 23.28 19.25 3.37
CA ALA A 365 23.93 20.56 3.33
C ALA A 365 24.89 20.73 4.52
N LEU A 366 24.49 20.29 5.70
CA LEU A 366 25.24 20.48 6.95
C LEU A 366 26.30 19.39 7.23
N THR A 367 26.20 18.24 6.58
CA THR A 367 27.04 17.07 6.92
C THR A 367 27.83 16.52 5.74
N ARG A 368 28.96 15.90 6.05
CA ARG A 368 29.77 15.13 5.09
C ARG A 368 30.07 13.72 5.64
N PRO A 369 30.34 12.74 4.75
CA PRO A 369 30.88 11.45 5.18
C PRO A 369 32.17 11.62 5.97
N VAL A 370 32.41 10.74 6.95
CA VAL A 370 33.67 10.69 7.67
C VAL A 370 34.71 9.97 6.82
N ASP A 371 35.88 10.57 6.66
CA ASP A 371 36.99 9.95 5.93
C ASP A 371 37.41 8.61 6.58
N ALA A 372 37.77 7.63 5.74
CA ALA A 372 38.08 6.26 6.16
C ALA A 372 39.23 6.17 7.19
N GLY A 373 40.14 7.13 7.21
CA GLY A 373 41.27 7.19 8.15
C GLY A 373 41.08 8.12 9.36
N ARG A 374 39.91 8.76 9.50
CA ARG A 374 39.68 9.75 10.56
C ARG A 374 39.47 9.06 11.91
N ASP A 375 40.19 9.51 12.94
CA ASP A 375 39.94 9.06 14.32
C ASP A 375 38.54 9.53 14.74
N LEU A 376 37.72 8.58 15.19
CA LEU A 376 36.37 8.84 15.65
C LEU A 376 36.32 9.39 17.08
N ARG A 377 37.46 9.53 17.74
CA ARG A 377 37.56 10.12 19.07
C ARG A 377 37.39 11.64 19.00
N ASN A 378 36.56 12.17 19.90
CA ASN A 378 36.44 13.61 20.11
C ASN A 378 37.69 14.19 20.82
N ALA A 379 37.71 15.50 21.07
CA ALA A 379 38.81 16.19 21.75
C ALA A 379 39.11 15.63 23.16
N GLN A 380 38.14 14.96 23.79
CA GLN A 380 38.26 14.29 25.08
C GLN A 380 38.72 12.82 24.96
N GLY A 381 39.10 12.36 23.76
CA GLY A 381 39.56 11.00 23.50
C GLY A 381 38.44 9.94 23.44
N GLN A 382 37.17 10.34 23.43
CA GLN A 382 36.02 9.45 23.46
C GLN A 382 35.43 9.23 22.06
N ALA A 383 35.24 7.97 21.66
CA ALA A 383 34.60 7.61 20.39
C ALA A 383 33.10 7.33 20.57
N ARG A 384 32.35 8.34 21.04
CA ARG A 384 30.92 8.23 21.34
C ARG A 384 30.14 9.40 20.73
N CYS A 385 28.91 9.12 20.30
CA CYS A 385 28.02 10.14 19.77
C CYS A 385 27.57 11.11 20.88
N PRO A 386 27.71 12.44 20.73
CA PRO A 386 27.27 13.43 21.73
C PRO A 386 25.76 13.48 21.96
N ILE A 387 24.95 12.84 21.11
CA ILE A 387 23.48 12.87 21.21
C ILE A 387 22.96 11.73 22.08
N CYS A 388 23.39 10.49 21.80
CA CYS A 388 22.93 9.28 22.49
C CYS A 388 23.97 8.70 23.47
N ASN A 389 25.20 9.21 23.49
CA ASN A 389 26.34 8.71 24.26
C ASN A 389 26.78 7.26 23.93
N GLU A 390 26.26 6.68 22.85
CA GLU A 390 26.66 5.36 22.36
C GLU A 390 27.92 5.42 21.49
N CYS A 391 28.65 4.31 21.42
CA CYS A 391 29.85 4.20 20.59
C CYS A 391 29.51 4.28 19.09
N TYR A 392 30.43 4.83 18.30
CA TYR A 392 30.32 4.77 16.84
C TYR A 392 30.52 3.35 16.31
N TYR A 393 29.97 3.11 15.12
CA TYR A 393 30.04 1.82 14.46
C TYR A 393 31.47 1.38 14.21
N LYS A 394 31.88 0.26 14.82
CA LYS A 394 33.14 -0.42 14.51
C LYS A 394 32.84 -1.70 13.74
N PRO A 395 33.37 -1.87 12.52
CA PRO A 395 33.20 -3.12 11.78
C PRO A 395 33.76 -4.30 12.58
N PRO A 396 33.07 -5.44 12.66
CA PRO A 396 33.68 -6.65 13.24
C PRO A 396 34.86 -7.11 12.36
N MET A 397 35.95 -7.58 12.99
CA MET A 397 37.17 -8.05 12.31
C MET A 397 36.95 -9.33 11.48
N VAL A 398 35.93 -10.12 11.80
CA VAL A 398 35.50 -11.30 11.04
C VAL A 398 34.01 -11.19 10.80
N LEU A 399 33.58 -11.22 9.54
CA LEU A 399 32.17 -11.12 9.18
C LEU A 399 31.56 -12.53 9.07
N PRO A 400 30.51 -12.87 9.84
CA PRO A 400 29.76 -14.10 9.57
C PRO A 400 29.04 -13.98 8.21
N GLN A 401 28.90 -15.09 7.48
CA GLN A 401 28.14 -15.19 6.22
C GLN A 401 26.62 -14.98 6.39
N ILE A 402 26.19 -14.43 7.53
CA ILE A 402 24.79 -14.27 7.90
C ILE A 402 24.29 -12.93 7.33
N PRO A 403 23.10 -12.89 6.69
CA PRO A 403 22.46 -11.63 6.30
C PRO A 403 22.27 -10.75 7.55
N HIS A 404 23.01 -9.65 7.60
CA HIS A 404 23.03 -8.75 8.75
C HIS A 404 21.68 -8.03 8.91
N PRO A 405 20.98 -8.12 10.07
CA PRO A 405 19.87 -7.22 10.35
C PRO A 405 20.44 -5.80 10.47
N GLY A 406 20.08 -4.91 9.55
CA GLY A 406 20.88 -3.74 9.11
C GLY A 406 21.42 -2.83 10.21
N VAL A 407 22.59 -3.20 10.75
CA VAL A 407 23.20 -2.74 12.01
C VAL A 407 22.26 -2.87 13.21
N ASN A 408 22.42 -3.93 14.00
CA ASN A 408 21.90 -3.93 15.36
C ASN A 408 22.64 -2.86 16.17
N MET A 409 22.01 -1.69 16.29
CA MET A 409 22.60 -0.48 16.86
C MET A 409 23.11 -0.70 18.29
N SER A 410 22.46 -1.57 19.07
CA SER A 410 22.89 -1.92 20.43
C SER A 410 24.16 -2.79 20.49
N VAL A 411 24.50 -3.46 19.38
CA VAL A 411 25.64 -4.39 19.32
C VAL A 411 26.84 -3.76 18.61
N HIS A 412 26.59 -2.91 17.61
CA HIS A 412 27.66 -2.44 16.74
C HIS A 412 27.89 -0.93 16.73
N GLY A 413 27.00 -0.08 17.26
CA GLY A 413 27.16 1.38 17.30
C GLY A 413 26.61 2.14 16.09
N GLU A 414 26.59 3.49 16.13
CA GLU A 414 26.03 4.35 15.06
C GLU A 414 27.04 4.63 13.93
N PRO A 415 26.67 4.58 12.64
CA PRO A 415 27.50 5.11 11.55
C PRO A 415 27.80 6.60 11.78
N ALA A 416 29.07 6.99 11.79
CA ALA A 416 29.46 8.37 12.03
C ALA A 416 29.24 9.27 10.80
N CYS A 417 28.86 10.53 11.04
CA CYS A 417 28.91 11.62 10.08
C CYS A 417 29.60 12.82 10.70
N GLU A 418 30.17 13.68 9.86
CA GLU A 418 30.83 14.91 10.27
C GLU A 418 29.98 16.13 9.91
N MET A 419 29.88 17.10 10.81
CA MET A 419 29.39 18.44 10.48
C MET A 419 30.44 19.24 9.71
N LYS A 420 30.05 19.87 8.60
CA LYS A 420 31.00 20.59 7.72
C LYS A 420 31.68 21.78 8.42
N ASP A 421 30.93 22.55 9.20
CA ASP A 421 31.43 23.83 9.73
C ASP A 421 32.29 23.68 10.99
N CYS A 422 31.89 22.81 11.92
CA CYS A 422 32.62 22.62 13.19
C CYS A 422 33.47 21.33 13.23
N GLY A 423 33.34 20.46 12.23
CA GLY A 423 34.05 19.19 12.18
C GLY A 423 33.60 18.16 13.24
N CYS A 424 32.62 18.49 14.09
CA CYS A 424 32.16 17.59 15.14
C CYS A 424 31.54 16.31 14.56
N LEU A 425 31.79 15.19 15.24
CA LEU A 425 31.30 13.88 14.86
C LEU A 425 29.98 13.57 15.55
N PHE A 426 29.05 13.01 14.80
CA PHE A 426 27.76 12.56 15.31
C PHE A 426 27.38 11.21 14.71
N GLY A 427 26.54 10.46 15.42
CA GLY A 427 25.90 9.31 14.81
C GLY A 427 24.88 9.82 13.79
N ARG A 428 24.94 9.30 12.57
CA ARG A 428 24.19 9.82 11.42
C ARG A 428 22.69 9.86 11.70
N ARG A 429 22.16 8.75 12.24
CA ARG A 429 20.75 8.63 12.64
C ARG A 429 20.41 9.62 13.75
N CYS A 430 21.25 9.71 14.79
CA CYS A 430 21.03 10.63 15.89
C CYS A 430 20.99 12.09 15.41
N LEU A 431 21.93 12.50 14.57
CA LEU A 431 21.97 13.86 14.05
C LEU A 431 20.80 14.15 13.11
N PHE A 432 20.45 13.20 12.22
CA PHE A 432 19.28 13.34 11.34
C PHE A 432 18.00 13.53 12.14
N LYS A 433 17.74 12.70 13.14
CA LYS A 433 16.59 12.85 14.04
C LYS A 433 16.64 14.16 14.83
N TRP A 434 17.81 14.54 15.33
CA TRP A 434 17.94 15.76 16.10
C TRP A 434 17.68 17.03 15.28
N ILE A 435 18.12 17.06 14.01
CA ILE A 435 17.77 18.12 13.05
C ILE A 435 16.28 18.05 12.66
N ALA A 436 15.73 16.84 12.52
CA ALA A 436 14.36 16.64 12.04
C ALA A 436 13.28 16.82 13.11
N ASP A 437 13.57 16.55 14.38
CA ASP A 437 12.58 16.46 15.47
C ASP A 437 12.57 17.70 16.38
N ARG A 438 13.54 18.62 16.24
CA ARG A 438 13.53 19.88 16.97
C ARG A 438 12.82 20.96 16.17
N ARG A 439 11.82 21.58 16.79
CA ARG A 439 11.47 22.97 16.47
C ARG A 439 12.74 23.81 16.52
N ALA A 440 12.92 24.64 15.51
CA ALA A 440 13.61 25.91 15.73
C ALA A 440 12.56 26.86 16.31
N GLU A 441 12.49 26.99 17.64
CA GLU A 441 11.67 28.01 18.32
C GLU A 441 12.27 29.41 18.10
N GLY A 442 12.46 29.80 16.84
CA GLY A 442 13.10 31.06 16.45
C GLY A 442 14.60 31.17 16.77
N LYS A 443 15.22 30.17 17.41
CA LYS A 443 16.66 30.12 17.66
C LYS A 443 17.34 29.15 16.69
N GLU A 444 18.56 29.52 16.26
CA GLU A 444 19.43 28.63 15.50
C GLU A 444 19.67 27.35 16.31
N LEU A 445 19.71 26.19 15.64
CA LEU A 445 20.13 24.98 16.33
C LEU A 445 21.60 25.18 16.72
N GLU A 446 22.01 24.69 17.89
CA GLU A 446 23.40 24.73 18.35
C GLU A 446 24.03 23.33 18.29
N CYS A 447 25.25 23.22 17.79
CA CYS A 447 26.01 21.97 17.78
C CYS A 447 26.10 21.42 19.20
N ARG A 448 25.46 20.28 19.48
CA ARG A 448 25.46 19.68 20.83
C ARG A 448 26.86 19.32 21.35
N SER A 449 27.86 19.24 20.47
CA SER A 449 29.24 18.95 20.86
C SER A 449 30.07 20.19 21.19
N CYS A 450 29.88 21.31 20.48
CA CYS A 450 30.75 22.49 20.61
C CYS A 450 30.02 23.82 20.83
N GLY A 451 28.69 23.83 20.79
CA GLY A 451 27.86 25.02 20.96
C GLY A 451 27.79 25.94 19.73
N ASN A 452 28.52 25.66 18.65
CA ASN A 452 28.46 26.48 17.44
C ASN A 452 27.07 26.44 16.81
N ASP A 453 26.55 27.60 16.45
CA ASP A 453 25.28 27.71 15.74
C ASP A 453 25.34 27.04 14.36
N PHE A 454 24.20 26.47 13.97
CA PHE A 454 23.98 25.99 12.62
C PHE A 454 23.64 27.16 11.71
N PRO A 455 24.24 27.27 10.52
CA PRO A 455 23.99 28.41 9.64
C PRO A 455 22.50 28.55 9.30
N ALA A 456 21.84 29.62 9.79
CA ALA A 456 20.43 29.89 9.45
C ALA A 456 20.20 30.09 7.95
N VAL A 457 21.25 30.43 7.22
CA VAL A 457 21.26 30.55 5.75
C VAL A 457 20.90 29.22 5.10
N GLU A 458 21.42 28.09 5.58
CA GLU A 458 21.13 26.77 5.01
C GLU A 458 19.66 26.37 5.20
N TYR A 459 19.08 26.70 6.36
CA TYR A 459 17.64 26.57 6.56
C TYR A 459 16.87 27.44 5.58
N GLY A 460 17.24 28.72 5.45
CA GLY A 460 16.56 29.66 4.54
C GLY A 460 16.60 29.19 3.09
N LEU A 461 17.77 28.71 2.62
CA LEU A 461 17.94 28.19 1.26
C LEU A 461 17.13 26.92 1.01
N VAL A 462 17.11 25.99 1.97
CA VAL A 462 16.32 24.75 1.84
C VAL A 462 14.82 25.04 1.90
N GLU A 463 14.37 25.88 2.85
CA GLU A 463 12.96 26.25 2.97
C GLU A 463 12.47 27.03 1.73
N THR A 464 13.30 27.91 1.17
CA THR A 464 12.98 28.66 -0.06
C THR A 464 12.96 27.76 -1.29
N SER A 465 13.92 26.85 -1.43
CA SER A 465 14.01 25.95 -2.59
C SER A 465 12.96 24.84 -2.59
N THR A 466 12.53 24.40 -1.41
CA THR A 466 11.52 23.33 -1.27
C THR A 466 10.10 23.87 -1.05
N GLY A 467 9.95 25.17 -0.73
CA GLY A 467 8.69 25.79 -0.34
C GLY A 467 8.16 25.31 1.01
N TYR A 468 8.99 24.62 1.80
CA TYR A 468 8.59 23.93 3.02
C TYR A 468 9.25 24.53 4.26
N LEU A 469 8.46 24.97 5.24
CA LEU A 469 8.96 25.61 6.47
C LEU A 469 9.34 24.57 7.52
N ILE A 470 10.56 24.04 7.45
CA ILE A 470 11.12 23.09 8.41
C ILE A 470 11.05 23.63 9.84
N ARG A 471 11.30 24.93 10.03
CA ARG A 471 11.37 25.55 11.35
C ARG A 471 10.02 25.65 12.08
N LYS A 472 8.90 25.57 11.36
CA LYS A 472 7.55 25.73 11.92
C LYS A 472 6.82 24.41 12.21
N ASP A 473 7.46 23.27 11.93
CA ASP A 473 6.85 21.96 12.10
C ASP A 473 6.74 21.51 13.56
N HIS A 474 5.71 20.70 13.84
CA HIS A 474 5.58 20.00 15.11
C HIS A 474 6.57 18.81 15.19
N PRO A 475 7.19 18.58 16.37
CA PRO A 475 7.92 17.34 16.62
C PRO A 475 7.01 16.12 16.44
N GLY A 476 7.47 15.09 15.72
CA GLY A 476 6.75 13.82 15.56
C GLY A 476 5.83 13.68 14.34
N GLU A 477 5.85 14.61 13.37
CA GLU A 477 5.03 14.53 12.14
C GLU A 477 5.67 13.73 10.95
N LEU A 478 6.61 12.78 11.19
CA LEU A 478 7.29 11.94 10.15
C LEU A 478 7.67 10.52 10.59
#